data_AF-A0A8T7GGG1-F1
#
_entry.id   AF-A0A8T7GGG1-F1
#
_cell.length_a   1.000
_cell.length_b   1.000
_cell.length_c   1.000
_cell.angle_alpha   90.00
_cell.angle_beta   90.00
_cell.angle_gamma   90.00
#
_symmetry.space_group_name_H-M   'P 1'
#
loop_
_entity.id
_entity.type
_entity.pdbx_description
1 polymer ?
#
loop_
_entity_poly.entity_id
_entity_poly.type
_entity_poly.pdbx_seq_one_letter_code
_entity_poly.pdbx_strand_id
1 'polypeptide(L)'
;MEIDTIILLIHLAVGFFLVFLAAKAFKKTRYPPMGLLAIGFSMIVLGDTVVGDAISGIASEGVKDVVEELIEISGFVVLILAVKKS
;
A
#
# COMPACT_ATOMS: atom_id res chain seq x y z
N MET A 1 0.61 -17.46 -18.57
CA MET A 1 0.56 -16.24 -17.75
C MET A 1 1.93 -15.60 -17.83
N GLU A 2 1.98 -14.31 -18.13
CA GLU A 2 3.24 -13.55 -18.11
C GLU A 2 3.76 -13.47 -16.67
N ILE A 3 5.09 -13.46 -16.51
CA ILE A 3 5.75 -13.46 -15.20
C ILE A 3 5.38 -12.20 -14.41
N ASP A 4 5.24 -11.06 -15.09
CA ASP A 4 4.90 -9.78 -14.49
C ASP A 4 3.50 -9.80 -13.85
N THR A 5 2.53 -10.45 -14.50
CA THR A 5 1.19 -10.64 -13.94
C THR A 5 1.20 -11.49 -12.67
N ILE A 6 2.09 -12.49 -12.58
CA ILE A 6 2.25 -13.33 -11.39
C ILE A 6 2.83 -12.50 -10.24
N ILE A 7 3.86 -11.71 -10.52
CA ILE A 7 4.50 -10.84 -9.52
C ILE A 7 3.49 -9.83 -8.95
N LEU A 8 2.68 -9.21 -9.82
CA LEU A 8 1.63 -8.28 -9.42
C LEU A 8 0.56 -8.97 -8.56
N LEU A 9 0.11 -10.17 -8.94
CA LEU A 9 -0.84 -10.96 -8.15
C LEU A 9 -0.30 -11.29 -6.76
N ILE A 10 0.99 -11.65 -6.66
CA ILE A 10 1.63 -11.94 -5.38
C ILE A 10 1.73 -10.68 -4.52
N HIS A 11 2.16 -9.54 -5.07
CA HIS A 11 2.23 -8.27 -4.35
C HIS A 11 0.87 -7.87 -3.81
N LEU A 12 -0.18 -7.96 -4.65
CA LEU A 12 -1.54 -7.63 -4.26
C LEU A 12 -2.05 -8.58 -3.16
N ALA A 13 -1.84 -9.88 -3.30
CA ALA A 13 -2.30 -10.89 -2.35
C ALA A 13 -1.61 -10.76 -0.99
N VAL A 14 -0.27 -10.67 -0.98
CA VAL A 14 0.52 -10.53 0.25
C VAL A 14 0.26 -9.18 0.90
N GLY A 15 0.22 -8.11 0.09
CA GLY A 15 -0.07 -6.76 0.54
C GLY A 15 -1.43 -6.65 1.23
N PHE A 16 -2.50 -7.11 0.58
CA PHE A 16 -3.82 -7.11 1.20
C PHE A 16 -3.92 -8.04 2.40
N PHE A 17 -3.18 -9.15 2.41
CA PHE A 17 -3.10 -10.01 3.59
C PHE A 17 -2.52 -9.26 4.80
N LEU A 18 -1.45 -8.49 4.62
CA LEU A 18 -0.88 -7.65 5.68
C LEU A 18 -1.87 -6.58 6.16
N VAL A 19 -2.53 -5.88 5.23
CA VAL A 19 -3.58 -4.90 5.55
C VAL A 19 -4.72 -5.55 6.35
N PHE A 20 -5.18 -6.72 5.91
CA PHE A 20 -6.24 -7.48 6.58
C PHE A 20 -5.84 -7.84 8.01
N LEU A 21 -4.61 -8.34 8.22
CA LEU A 21 -4.12 -8.69 9.55
C LEU A 21 -4.03 -7.46 10.46
N ALA A 22 -3.48 -6.35 9.97
CA ALA A 22 -3.37 -5.10 10.72
C ALA A 22 -4.76 -4.53 11.08
N ALA A 23 -5.69 -4.52 10.12
CA ALA A 23 -7.06 -4.07 10.34
C ALA A 23 -7.82 -4.97 11.32
N LYS A 24 -7.67 -6.29 11.21
CA LYS A 24 -8.25 -7.27 12.14
C LYS A 24 -7.71 -7.10 13.55
N ALA A 25 -6.39 -6.89 13.68
CA ALA A 25 -5.74 -6.61 14.96
C ALA A 25 -6.27 -5.31 15.56
N PHE A 26 -6.34 -4.23 14.78
CA PHE A 26 -6.90 -2.95 15.22
C PHE A 26 -8.36 -3.07 15.69
N LYS A 27 -9.20 -3.81 14.95
CA LYS A 27 -10.60 -4.03 15.34
C LYS A 27 -10.72 -4.77 16.67
N LYS A 28 -9.81 -5.71 16.96
CA LYS A 28 -9.81 -6.52 18.18
C LYS A 28 -9.23 -5.77 19.38
N THR A 29 -8.09 -5.09 19.23
CA THR A 29 -7.34 -4.50 20.34
C THR A 29 -7.61 -3.01 20.55
N ARG A 30 -8.17 -2.33 19.53
CA ARG A 30 -8.28 -0.86 19.45
C ARG A 30 -6.95 -0.14 19.60
N TYR A 31 -5.82 -0.84 19.42
CA TYR A 31 -4.49 -0.28 19.55
C TYR A 31 -4.14 0.57 18.33
N PRO A 32 -4.05 1.92 18.46
CA PRO A 32 -3.95 2.82 17.32
C PRO A 32 -2.82 2.55 16.32
N PRO A 33 -1.60 2.11 16.73
CA PRO A 33 -0.55 1.73 15.80
C PRO A 33 -0.96 0.69 14.76
N MET A 34 -1.82 -0.27 15.11
CA MET A 34 -2.30 -1.28 14.15
C MET A 34 -3.18 -0.68 13.06
N GLY A 35 -3.94 0.38 13.38
CA GLY A 35 -4.71 1.13 12.39
C GLY A 35 -3.80 1.90 11.43
N LEU A 36 -2.72 2.50 11.95
CA LEU A 36 -1.71 3.19 11.13
C LEU A 36 -0.98 2.20 10.22
N LEU A 37 -0.61 1.01 10.71
CA LEU A 37 -0.04 -0.05 9.87
C LEU A 37 -0.98 -0.43 8.73
N ALA A 38 -2.27 -0.61 9.00
CA ALA A 38 -3.25 -0.93 7.97
C ALA A 38 -3.34 0.16 6.89
N ILE A 39 -3.32 1.44 7.28
CA ILE A 39 -3.34 2.57 6.35
C ILE A 39 -2.05 2.65 5.54
N GLY A 40 -0.89 2.56 6.19
CA GLY A 40 0.43 2.65 5.53
C GLY A 40 0.63 1.54 4.50
N PHE A 41 0.36 0.28 4.88
CA PHE A 41 0.44 -0.83 3.93
C PHE A 41 -0.60 -0.72 2.81
N SER A 42 -1.79 -0.18 3.07
CA SER A 42 -2.77 0.04 2.01
C SER A 42 -2.29 1.07 0.99
N MET A 43 -1.66 2.16 1.43
CA MET A 43 -1.11 3.16 0.52
C MET A 43 -0.03 2.57 -0.38
N ILE A 44 0.93 1.84 0.20
CA ILE A 44 2.02 1.19 -0.56
C ILE A 44 1.45 0.22 -1.59
N VAL A 45 0.59 -0.70 -1.17
CA VAL A 45 0.03 -1.72 -2.06
C VAL A 45 -0.78 -1.09 -3.19
N LEU A 46 -1.64 -0.13 -2.88
CA LEU A 46 -2.48 0.52 -3.89
C LEU A 46 -1.65 1.44 -4.81
N GLY A 47 -0.61 2.09 -4.31
CA GLY A 47 0.36 2.86 -5.09
C GLY A 47 0.99 1.97 -6.16
N ASP A 48 1.72 0.93 -5.72
CA ASP A 48 2.47 0.03 -6.61
C ASP A 48 1.58 -0.75 -7.59
N THR A 49 0.37 -1.13 -7.18
CA THR A 49 -0.43 -2.09 -7.96
C THR A 49 -1.61 -1.47 -8.70
N VAL A 50 -2.26 -0.44 -8.15
CA VAL A 50 -3.53 0.09 -8.71
C VAL A 50 -3.28 1.42 -9.40
N VAL A 51 -2.49 2.31 -8.81
CA VAL A 51 -2.26 3.65 -9.35
C VAL A 51 -1.45 3.57 -10.64
N GLY A 52 -0.42 2.73 -10.67
CA GLY A 52 0.39 2.52 -11.87
C GLY A 52 -0.45 2.03 -13.08
N ASP A 53 -1.40 1.13 -12.87
CA ASP A 53 -2.21 0.59 -13.97
C ASP A 53 -3.42 1.48 -14.32
N ALA A 54 -4.07 2.09 -13.32
CA ALA A 54 -5.29 2.87 -13.52
C ALA A 54 -5.05 4.26 -14.15
N ILE A 55 -3.86 4.85 -13.95
CA ILE A 55 -3.52 6.19 -14.48
C ILE A 55 -2.99 6.14 -15.91
N SER A 56 -2.67 4.95 -16.43
CA SER A 56 -2.12 4.73 -17.78
C SER A 56 -2.91 5.37 -18.93
N GLY A 57 -4.23 5.57 -18.76
CA GLY A 57 -5.09 6.22 -19.76
C GLY A 57 -5.25 7.74 -19.63
N ILE A 58 -4.69 8.38 -18.58
CA ILE A 58 -5.02 9.76 -18.20
C ILE A 58 -3.77 10.66 -18.13
N ALA A 59 -2.61 10.14 -17.73
CA ALA A 59 -1.38 10.93 -17.56
C ALA A 59 -0.19 10.37 -18.34
N SER A 60 0.84 11.20 -18.56
CA SER A 60 2.12 10.73 -19.12
C SER A 60 2.86 9.82 -18.14
N GLU A 61 3.69 8.92 -18.67
CA GLU A 61 4.47 7.96 -17.85
C GLU A 61 5.26 8.65 -16.73
N GLY A 62 5.95 9.75 -17.02
CA GLY A 62 6.69 10.48 -15.98
C GLY A 62 5.83 11.09 -14.87
N VAL A 63 4.56 11.41 -15.13
CA VAL A 63 3.63 11.89 -14.09
C VAL A 63 3.11 10.71 -13.27
N LYS A 64 2.85 9.56 -13.90
CA LYS A 64 2.46 8.33 -13.22
C LYS A 64 3.52 7.92 -12.20
N ASP A 65 4.78 7.82 -12.62
CA ASP A 65 5.88 7.37 -11.77
C ASP A 65 6.04 8.27 -10.54
N VAL A 66 5.92 9.60 -10.73
CA VAL A 66 5.99 10.57 -9.63
C VAL A 66 4.83 10.39 -8.65
N VAL A 67 3.61 10.16 -9.14
CA VAL A 67 2.44 9.97 -8.27
C VAL A 67 2.53 8.66 -7.49
N GLU A 68 2.97 7.59 -8.14
CA GLU A 68 3.18 6.27 -7.54
C GLU A 68 4.18 6.36 -6.38
N GLU A 69 5.37 6.91 -6.65
CA GLU A 69 6.42 7.11 -5.65
C GLU A 69 5.95 7.99 -4.48
N LEU A 70 5.22 9.07 -4.76
CA LEU A 70 4.69 9.95 -3.71
C LEU A 70 3.71 9.22 -2.77
N ILE A 71 2.87 8.33 -3.31
CA ILE A 71 1.94 7.54 -2.52
C ILE A 71 2.69 6.52 -1.68
N GLU A 72 3.70 5.86 -2.26
CA GLU A 72 4.54 4.89 -1.55
C GLU A 72 5.30 5.53 -0.38
N ILE A 73 6.01 6.64 -0.65
CA ILE A 73 6.72 7.43 0.38
C ILE A 73 5.75 7.88 1.48
N SER A 74 4.55 8.33 1.12
CA SER A 74 3.53 8.71 2.10
C SER A 74 3.10 7.53 2.95
N GLY A 75 2.97 6.34 2.36
CA GLY A 75 2.74 5.08 3.06
C GLY A 75 3.85 4.76 4.07
N PHE A 76 5.12 4.90 3.68
CA PHE A 76 6.26 4.73 4.60
C PHE A 76 6.24 5.73 5.76
N VAL A 77 5.88 6.99 5.52
CA VAL A 77 5.71 7.98 6.60
C VAL A 77 4.66 7.51 7.61
N VAL A 78 3.54 6.97 7.15
CA VAL A 78 2.50 6.42 8.03
C VAL A 78 3.02 5.21 8.83
N LEU A 79 3.83 4.34 8.21
CA LEU A 79 4.46 3.22 8.92
C LEU A 79 5.44 3.71 10.01
N ILE A 80 6.24 4.74 9.73
CA ILE A 80 7.12 5.36 10.72
C ILE A 80 6.31 5.93 11.90
N LEU A 81 5.18 6.58 11.62
CA LEU A 81 4.27 7.08 12.65
C LEU A 81 3.65 5.95 13.47
N ALA A 82 3.33 4.81 12.84
CA ALA A 82 2.84 3.63 13.53
C ALA A 82 3.87 3.12 14.54
N VAL A 83 5.14 2.99 14.12
CA VAL A 83 6.24 2.54 14.99
C VAL A 83 6.50 3.54 16.11
N LYS A 84 6.56 4.84 15.82
CA LYS A 84 6.77 5.90 16.82
C LYS A 84 5.70 5.92 17.91
N LYS A 85 4.47 5.52 17.59
CA LYS A 85 3.32 5.53 18.50
C LYS A 85 3.12 4.20 19.22
N SER A 86 3.98 3.22 18.97
CA SER A 86 3.90 1.87 19.54
C SER A 86 4.45 1.83 20.96
#